data_AF-A0A7S3EZG3-F1
#
_entry.id   AF-A0A7S3EZG3-F1
#
_cell.length_a   1.000
_cell.length_b   1.000
_cell.length_c   1.000
_cell.angle_alpha   90.00
_cell.angle_beta   90.00
_cell.angle_gamma   90.00
#
_symmetry.space_group_name_H-M   'P 1'
#
loop_
_entity.id
_entity.type
_entity.pdbx_description
1 polymer ?
#
loop_
_entity_poly.entity_id
_entity_poly.type
_entity_poly.pdbx_seq_one_letter_code
_entity_poly.pdbx_strand_id
1 'polypeptide(L)'
;TESPRPHCNMVNGMCILTHGTYAKIADTGNPQFDQMVDSLAPAWEQLAAALPGMPQAQGAAGAYEHEVRKEAAERLIMNHSAVLRDICNPNDVNVVGKPLSQPSMKRISPQYMAHVDACMREVVRRLLGSTSVPAQQKDQQSAAAWIATCLFLTARLQSVAKEVATRGPDMSEQAGLVLRSVLSEVASLM
;
A
#
# COMPACT_ATOMS: atom_id res chain seq x y z
N THR A 1 -3.36 -17.19 -31.11
CA THR A 1 -3.45 -15.72 -31.17
C THR A 1 -2.74 -15.18 -29.94
N GLU A 2 -1.45 -14.88 -30.08
CA GLU A 2 -0.59 -14.46 -28.96
C GLU A 2 -1.00 -13.08 -28.44
N SER A 3 -1.29 -12.99 -27.14
CA SER A 3 -1.42 -11.72 -26.44
C SER A 3 -0.05 -11.03 -26.33
N PRO A 4 0.02 -9.70 -26.53
CA PRO A 4 1.29 -8.99 -26.48
C PRO A 4 1.85 -8.99 -25.05
N ARG A 5 3.10 -9.44 -24.89
CA ARG A 5 3.85 -9.35 -23.63
C ARG A 5 4.21 -7.88 -23.35
N PRO A 6 4.14 -7.41 -22.09
CA PRO A 6 4.49 -6.04 -21.76
C PRO A 6 5.98 -5.77 -22.05
N HIS A 7 6.25 -4.75 -22.85
CA HIS A 7 7.60 -4.27 -23.12
C HIS A 7 8.08 -3.42 -21.95
N CYS A 8 9.16 -3.86 -21.30
CA CYS A 8 9.90 -3.09 -20.31
C CYS A 8 10.89 -2.19 -21.05
N ASN A 9 10.69 -0.86 -21.02
CA ASN A 9 11.68 0.08 -21.54
C ASN A 9 12.74 0.34 -20.46
N MET A 10 13.96 -0.09 -20.75
CA MET A 10 15.14 0.13 -19.92
C MET A 10 15.80 1.44 -20.34
N VAL A 11 15.94 2.40 -19.43
CA VAL A 11 16.80 3.57 -19.63
C VAL A 11 17.89 3.53 -18.56
N ASN A 12 19.16 3.44 -18.98
CA ASN A 12 20.34 3.32 -18.12
C ASN A 12 20.36 2.12 -17.15
N GLY A 13 19.80 0.98 -17.56
CA GLY A 13 19.80 -0.24 -16.73
C GLY A 13 18.90 -0.18 -15.49
N MET A 14 18.15 0.92 -15.33
CA MET A 14 17.14 1.09 -14.30
C MET A 14 15.78 1.00 -14.97
N CYS A 15 14.87 0.20 -14.41
CA CYS A 15 13.50 0.10 -14.89
C CYS A 15 12.76 1.39 -14.52
N ILE A 16 12.84 2.40 -15.38
CA ILE A 16 12.11 3.66 -15.22
C ILE A 16 10.72 3.44 -15.82
N LEU A 17 9.76 3.06 -14.97
CA LEU A 17 8.37 2.90 -15.38
C LEU A 17 7.77 4.30 -15.60
N THR A 18 7.83 4.77 -16.84
CA THR A 18 7.23 6.03 -17.28
C THR A 18 5.71 5.96 -17.19
N HIS A 19 5.11 6.63 -16.18
CA HIS A 19 3.85 7.39 -16.14
C HIS A 19 2.58 6.94 -16.94
N GLY A 20 2.49 5.73 -17.48
CA GLY A 20 1.45 5.38 -18.48
C GLY A 20 0.76 4.04 -18.31
N THR A 21 0.95 3.30 -17.21
CA THR A 21 0.43 1.92 -17.12
C THR A 21 -0.10 1.49 -15.75
N TYR A 22 -0.44 2.42 -14.86
CA TYR A 22 -0.75 2.10 -13.45
C TYR A 22 -2.22 2.01 -13.06
N ALA A 23 -3.17 2.12 -13.99
CA ALA A 23 -4.57 1.86 -13.68
C ALA A 23 -5.32 1.28 -14.87
N LYS A 24 -5.37 -0.05 -14.95
CA LYS A 24 -6.60 -0.76 -15.35
C LYS A 24 -6.91 -1.79 -14.27
N ILE A 25 -7.05 -1.31 -13.05
CA ILE A 25 -7.73 -2.05 -12.00
C ILE A 25 -9.21 -1.73 -12.18
N ALA A 26 -10.08 -2.74 -12.15
CA ALA A 26 -11.43 -2.63 -12.68
C ALA A 26 -12.18 -1.48 -12.02
N ASP A 27 -12.84 -0.69 -12.86
CA ASP A 27 -13.86 0.28 -12.51
C ASP A 27 -14.71 -0.29 -11.37
N THR A 28 -14.73 0.40 -10.23
CA THR A 28 -15.54 -0.05 -9.08
C THR A 28 -17.04 0.05 -9.36
N GLY A 29 -17.41 0.52 -10.56
CA GLY A 29 -18.75 0.91 -10.95
C GLY A 29 -19.16 2.24 -10.32
N ASN A 30 -18.23 2.91 -9.62
CA ASN A 30 -18.47 4.16 -8.93
C ASN A 30 -17.42 5.23 -9.34
N PRO A 31 -17.74 6.06 -10.36
CA PRO A 31 -16.83 7.07 -10.86
C PRO A 31 -16.33 8.08 -9.82
N GLN A 32 -17.14 8.40 -8.81
CA GLN A 32 -16.75 9.32 -7.74
C GLN A 32 -15.67 8.70 -6.83
N PHE A 33 -15.80 7.41 -6.54
CA PHE A 33 -14.81 6.67 -5.76
C PHE A 33 -13.46 6.61 -6.49
N ASP A 34 -13.50 6.28 -7.78
CA ASP A 34 -12.29 6.19 -8.60
C ASP A 34 -11.61 7.55 -8.80
N GLN A 35 -12.38 8.62 -9.03
CA GLN A 35 -11.85 9.98 -9.09
C GLN A 35 -11.17 10.41 -7.78
N MET A 36 -11.72 10.01 -6.62
CA MET A 36 -11.11 10.32 -5.33
C MET A 36 -9.77 9.61 -5.14
N VAL A 37 -9.66 8.33 -5.53
CA VAL A 37 -8.40 7.57 -5.52
C VAL A 37 -7.36 8.25 -6.41
N ASP A 38 -7.74 8.60 -7.63
CA ASP A 38 -6.83 9.20 -8.61
C ASP A 38 -6.35 10.60 -8.16
N SER A 39 -7.18 11.35 -7.43
CA SER A 39 -6.79 12.65 -6.87
C SER A 39 -5.68 12.57 -5.81
N LEU A 40 -5.49 11.39 -5.20
CA LEU A 40 -4.48 11.15 -4.16
C LEU A 40 -3.14 10.65 -4.73
N ALA A 41 -3.11 10.19 -5.98
CA ALA A 41 -1.93 9.60 -6.63
C ALA A 41 -0.68 10.51 -6.65
N PRO A 42 -0.76 11.84 -6.86
CA PRO A 42 0.45 12.69 -6.95
C PRO A 42 1.31 12.68 -5.68
N ALA A 43 0.72 12.46 -4.49
CA ALA A 43 1.48 12.37 -3.25
C ALA A 43 2.38 11.11 -3.18
N TRP A 44 2.05 10.07 -3.95
CA TRP A 44 2.83 8.84 -4.04
C TRP A 44 4.05 8.97 -4.95
N GLU A 45 4.03 9.90 -5.90
CA GLU A 45 5.18 10.19 -6.78
C GLU A 45 6.39 10.69 -5.98
N GLN A 46 6.15 11.52 -4.97
CA GLN A 46 7.19 12.01 -4.07
C GLN A 46 7.83 10.88 -3.26
N LEU A 47 7.03 9.91 -2.82
CA LEU A 47 7.52 8.72 -2.10
C LEU A 47 8.29 7.79 -3.04
N ALA A 48 7.82 7.61 -4.28
CA ALA A 48 8.52 6.83 -5.30
C ALA A 48 9.89 7.45 -5.64
N ALA A 49 9.96 8.78 -5.74
CA ALA A 49 11.22 9.50 -5.99
C ALA A 49 12.24 9.35 -4.85
N ALA A 50 11.81 9.02 -3.63
CA ALA A 50 12.68 8.84 -2.47
C ALA A 50 13.30 7.43 -2.37
N LEU A 51 12.83 6.45 -3.14
CA LEU A 51 13.33 5.07 -3.14
C LEU A 51 14.85 4.92 -3.36
N PRO A 52 15.50 5.68 -4.27
CA PRO A 52 16.94 5.51 -4.52
C PRO A 52 17.82 6.05 -3.38
N GLY A 53 17.30 6.97 -2.56
CA GLY A 53 18.07 7.72 -1.57
C GLY A 53 17.78 7.34 -0.12
N MET A 54 17.10 6.20 0.11
CA MET A 54 16.59 5.77 1.41
C MET A 54 17.64 5.91 2.52
N PRO A 55 17.47 6.85 3.47
CA PRO A 55 18.38 6.97 4.61
C PRO A 55 18.28 5.77 5.57
N GLN A 56 19.11 5.82 6.62
CA GLN A 56 19.02 4.92 7.76
C GLN A 56 17.61 5.05 8.38
N ALA A 57 16.88 3.94 8.48
CA ALA A 57 15.59 3.94 9.14
C ALA A 57 15.71 3.99 10.66
N GLN A 58 14.71 4.60 11.30
CA GLN A 58 14.52 4.57 12.75
C GLN A 58 13.25 3.77 13.10
N GLY A 59 12.99 3.61 14.40
CA GLY A 59 11.81 2.91 14.89
C GLY A 59 11.80 1.43 14.48
N ALA A 60 10.62 0.88 14.28
CA ALA A 60 10.43 -0.52 13.89
C ALA A 60 11.19 -0.88 12.59
N ALA A 61 11.23 0.02 11.61
CA ALA A 61 11.95 -0.20 10.36
C ALA A 61 13.47 -0.27 10.56
N GLY A 62 14.03 0.46 11.53
CA GLY A 62 15.47 0.51 11.77
C GLY A 62 16.12 -0.81 12.16
N ALA A 63 15.32 -1.81 12.58
CA ALA A 63 15.80 -3.16 12.91
C ALA A 63 16.04 -4.05 11.67
N TYR A 64 15.75 -3.56 10.46
CA TYR A 64 15.77 -4.35 9.22
C TYR A 64 16.71 -3.78 8.15
N GLU A 65 17.26 -4.69 7.36
CA GLU A 65 18.17 -4.39 6.25
C GLU A 65 17.53 -3.46 5.20
N HIS A 66 18.37 -2.66 4.54
CA HIS A 66 17.96 -1.70 3.52
C HIS A 66 17.08 -2.33 2.42
N GLU A 67 17.54 -3.43 1.82
CA GLU A 67 16.83 -4.09 0.71
C GLU A 67 15.46 -4.65 1.12
N VAL A 68 15.33 -5.13 2.36
CA VAL A 68 14.07 -5.66 2.89
C VAL A 68 13.04 -4.55 3.05
N ARG A 69 13.45 -3.41 3.59
CA ARG A 69 12.59 -2.21 3.71
C ARG A 69 12.19 -1.67 2.35
N LYS A 70 13.16 -1.61 1.42
CA LYS A 70 12.94 -1.12 0.06
C LYS A 70 11.91 -1.97 -0.67
N GLU A 71 12.01 -3.29 -0.60
CA GLU A 71 11.00 -4.18 -1.20
C GLU A 71 9.59 -3.89 -0.67
N ALA A 72 9.43 -3.79 0.66
CA ALA A 72 8.14 -3.50 1.27
C ALA A 72 7.59 -2.13 0.84
N ALA A 73 8.44 -1.09 0.79
CA ALA A 73 8.08 0.24 0.34
C ALA A 73 7.67 0.25 -1.14
N GLU A 74 8.49 -0.34 -2.02
CA GLU A 74 8.22 -0.43 -3.45
C GLU A 74 6.89 -1.13 -3.73
N ARG A 75 6.63 -2.25 -3.05
CA ARG A 75 5.39 -3.01 -3.23
C ARG A 75 4.17 -2.21 -2.84
N LEU A 76 4.22 -1.47 -1.74
CA LEU A 76 3.10 -0.64 -1.30
C LEU A 76 2.92 0.59 -2.19
N ILE A 77 4.01 1.25 -2.61
CA ILE A 77 3.98 2.38 -3.56
C ILE A 77 3.38 1.95 -4.90
N MET A 78 3.84 0.84 -5.46
CA MET A 78 3.36 0.38 -6.78
C MET A 78 1.91 -0.06 -6.77
N ASN A 79 1.40 -0.55 -5.65
CA ASN A 79 0.04 -1.08 -5.52
C ASN A 79 -0.90 -0.15 -4.74
N HIS A 80 -0.48 1.07 -4.39
CA HIS A 80 -1.22 1.93 -3.46
C HIS A 80 -2.68 2.13 -3.86
N SER A 81 -2.96 2.38 -5.15
CA SER A 81 -4.32 2.60 -5.63
C SER A 81 -5.15 1.31 -5.56
N ALA A 82 -4.56 0.14 -5.78
CA ALA A 82 -5.23 -1.16 -5.64
C ALA A 82 -5.59 -1.44 -4.18
N VAL A 83 -4.63 -1.17 -3.30
CA VAL A 83 -4.75 -1.38 -1.85
C VAL A 83 -5.80 -0.44 -1.26
N LEU A 84 -5.79 0.84 -1.65
CA LEU A 84 -6.78 1.82 -1.22
C LEU A 84 -8.18 1.44 -1.69
N ARG A 85 -8.32 0.97 -2.94
CA ARG A 85 -9.59 0.44 -3.46
C ARG A 85 -10.05 -0.80 -2.68
N ASP A 86 -9.16 -1.72 -2.29
CA ASP A 86 -9.53 -2.91 -1.52
C ASP A 86 -9.97 -2.55 -0.08
N ILE A 87 -9.21 -1.67 0.60
CA ILE A 87 -9.52 -1.24 1.98
C ILE A 87 -10.85 -0.50 2.04
N CYS A 88 -11.07 0.43 1.11
CA CYS A 88 -12.23 1.32 1.08
C CYS A 88 -13.37 0.80 0.20
N ASN A 89 -13.33 -0.46 -0.23
CA ASN A 89 -14.30 -1.00 -1.16
C ASN A 89 -15.73 -0.96 -0.55
N PRO A 90 -16.68 -0.21 -1.14
CA PRO A 90 -18.06 -0.18 -0.65
C PRO A 90 -18.85 -1.43 -1.05
N ASN A 91 -18.33 -2.22 -2.01
CA ASN A 91 -19.03 -3.35 -2.60
C ASN A 91 -18.64 -4.68 -1.93
N ASP A 92 -19.55 -5.63 -2.04
CA ASP A 92 -19.46 -7.03 -1.62
C ASP A 92 -18.72 -7.92 -2.66
N VAL A 93 -18.20 -7.32 -3.72
CA VAL A 93 -17.27 -7.91 -4.70
C VAL A 93 -15.94 -7.16 -4.69
N ASN A 94 -14.85 -7.84 -5.04
CA ASN A 94 -13.51 -7.25 -5.10
C ASN A 94 -13.34 -6.27 -6.28
N VAL A 95 -12.16 -5.65 -6.36
CA VAL A 95 -11.74 -4.69 -7.41
C VAL A 95 -11.67 -5.29 -8.83
N VAL A 96 -12.06 -6.54 -9.03
CA VAL A 96 -12.14 -7.24 -10.33
C VAL A 96 -13.55 -7.84 -10.53
N GLY A 97 -14.53 -7.46 -9.71
CA GLY A 97 -15.91 -7.95 -9.78
C GLY A 97 -16.11 -9.41 -9.35
N LYS A 98 -15.14 -10.02 -8.67
CA LYS A 98 -15.26 -11.39 -8.11
C LYS A 98 -15.67 -11.34 -6.64
N PRO A 99 -16.27 -12.39 -6.07
CA PRO A 99 -16.52 -12.47 -4.64
C PRO A 99 -15.25 -12.18 -3.82
N LEU A 100 -15.40 -11.49 -2.69
CA LEU A 100 -14.28 -11.16 -1.81
C LEU A 100 -13.59 -12.45 -1.34
N SER A 101 -12.26 -12.55 -1.55
CA SER A 101 -11.48 -13.71 -1.11
C SER A 101 -11.42 -13.86 0.43
N GLN A 102 -11.75 -12.80 1.16
CA GLN A 102 -11.73 -12.72 2.62
C GLN A 102 -12.95 -11.91 3.09
N PRO A 103 -14.16 -12.51 3.09
CA PRO A 103 -15.42 -11.79 3.28
C PRO A 103 -15.67 -11.31 4.73
N SER A 104 -14.96 -11.89 5.71
CA SER A 104 -15.07 -11.49 7.12
C SER A 104 -14.34 -10.18 7.45
N MET A 105 -13.52 -9.65 6.53
CA MET A 105 -12.77 -8.42 6.76
C MET A 105 -13.64 -7.19 6.49
N LYS A 106 -13.94 -6.44 7.56
CA LYS A 106 -14.70 -5.19 7.49
C LYS A 106 -13.91 -4.13 6.71
N ARG A 107 -14.49 -3.66 5.60
CA ARG A 107 -13.95 -2.54 4.81
C ARG A 107 -14.18 -1.21 5.52
N ILE A 108 -13.27 -0.27 5.29
CA ILE A 108 -13.37 1.09 5.83
C ILE A 108 -14.29 1.90 4.91
N SER A 109 -15.14 2.76 5.48
CA SER A 109 -16.02 3.60 4.66
C SER A 109 -15.20 4.52 3.73
N PRO A 110 -15.58 4.66 2.43
CA PRO A 110 -14.93 5.59 1.50
C PRO A 110 -14.78 7.02 2.02
N GLN A 111 -15.65 7.47 2.93
CA GLN A 111 -15.56 8.81 3.54
C GLN A 111 -14.25 9.05 4.30
N TYR A 112 -13.56 7.99 4.72
CA TYR A 112 -12.27 8.06 5.42
C TYR A 112 -11.08 7.80 4.50
N MET A 113 -11.28 7.69 3.18
CA MET A 113 -10.23 7.32 2.22
C MET A 113 -8.98 8.21 2.31
N ALA A 114 -9.16 9.52 2.48
CA ALA A 114 -8.03 10.43 2.63
C ALA A 114 -7.19 10.13 3.88
N HIS A 115 -7.82 9.66 4.96
CA HIS A 115 -7.11 9.22 6.17
C HIS A 115 -6.41 7.87 5.96
N VAL A 116 -7.07 6.93 5.26
CA VAL A 116 -6.47 5.63 4.90
C VAL A 116 -5.22 5.83 4.04
N ASP A 117 -5.32 6.66 3.00
CA ASP A 117 -4.20 7.01 2.13
C ASP A 117 -3.05 7.68 2.90
N ALA A 118 -3.38 8.66 3.77
CA ALA A 118 -2.38 9.29 4.63
C ALA A 118 -1.67 8.31 5.57
N CYS A 119 -2.40 7.32 6.12
CA CYS A 119 -1.83 6.25 6.93
C CYS A 119 -0.86 5.39 6.11
N MET A 120 -1.27 4.96 4.91
CA MET A 120 -0.42 4.16 4.03
C MET A 120 0.86 4.91 3.62
N ARG A 121 0.76 6.21 3.33
CA ARG A 121 1.93 7.05 3.03
C ARG A 121 2.86 7.19 4.23
N GLU A 122 2.34 7.31 5.45
CA GLU A 122 3.17 7.33 6.67
C GLU A 122 3.92 6.02 6.87
N VAL A 123 3.29 4.87 6.62
CA VAL A 123 3.95 3.56 6.67
C VAL A 123 5.11 3.51 5.68
N VAL A 124 4.88 3.94 4.43
CA VAL A 124 5.94 4.01 3.41
C VAL A 124 7.05 4.97 3.81
N ARG A 125 6.71 6.15 4.33
CA ARG A 125 7.69 7.15 4.79
C ARG A 125 8.65 6.55 5.84
N ARG A 126 8.14 5.73 6.76
CA ARG A 126 8.96 5.03 7.76
C ARG A 126 9.81 3.91 7.16
N LEU A 127 9.27 3.13 6.22
CA LEU A 127 10.03 2.12 5.50
C LEU A 127 11.20 2.75 4.71
N LEU A 128 10.96 3.90 4.08
CA LEU A 128 11.97 4.70 3.38
C LEU A 128 13.04 5.27 4.33
N GLY A 129 12.84 5.21 5.65
CA GLY A 129 13.76 5.72 6.65
C GLY A 129 13.63 7.23 6.92
N SER A 130 12.61 7.87 6.37
CA SER A 130 12.33 9.27 6.71
C SER A 130 11.79 9.37 8.13
N THR A 131 12.37 10.25 8.94
CA THR A 131 11.96 10.54 10.31
C THR A 131 11.67 12.03 10.46
N SER A 132 10.49 12.43 10.01
CA SER A 132 9.78 13.54 10.65
C SER A 132 8.82 12.95 11.67
N VAL A 133 8.54 13.74 12.71
CA VAL A 133 7.46 13.54 13.69
C VAL A 133 6.28 12.80 13.05
N PRO A 134 5.68 11.78 13.72
CA PRO A 134 4.51 11.08 13.19
C PRO A 134 3.52 12.12 12.68
N ALA A 135 2.95 11.91 11.49
CA ALA A 135 1.91 12.82 11.02
C ALA A 135 0.83 12.90 12.10
N GLN A 136 0.75 14.05 12.76
CA GLN A 136 -0.05 14.20 13.95
C GLN A 136 -1.52 14.16 13.53
N GLN A 137 -2.26 13.19 14.07
CA GLN A 137 -3.68 13.09 13.80
C GLN A 137 -4.39 14.28 14.41
N LYS A 138 -5.21 14.94 13.59
CA LYS A 138 -5.88 16.18 13.99
C LYS A 138 -7.10 15.91 14.87
N ASP A 139 -7.64 14.69 14.81
CA ASP A 139 -8.86 14.31 15.51
C ASP A 139 -8.94 12.78 15.73
N GLN A 140 -9.92 12.38 16.55
CA GLN A 140 -10.15 10.98 16.93
C GLN A 140 -10.62 10.12 15.74
N GLN A 141 -11.30 10.69 14.74
CA GLN A 141 -11.77 9.93 13.58
C GLN A 141 -10.60 9.55 12.68
N SER A 142 -9.65 10.47 12.48
CA SER A 142 -8.45 10.20 11.70
C SER A 142 -7.57 9.15 12.38
N ALA A 143 -7.38 9.23 13.70
CA ALA A 143 -6.70 8.20 14.50
C ALA A 143 -7.38 6.82 14.40
N ALA A 144 -8.71 6.76 14.53
CA ALA A 144 -9.45 5.50 14.40
C ALA A 144 -9.35 4.89 12.99
N ALA A 145 -9.39 5.72 11.95
CA ALA A 145 -9.20 5.27 10.57
C ALA A 145 -7.79 4.69 10.34
N TRP A 146 -6.77 5.27 10.98
CA TRP A 146 -5.39 4.78 10.90
C TRP A 146 -5.21 3.44 11.59
N ILE A 147 -5.74 3.28 12.81
CA ILE A 147 -5.74 2.00 13.53
C ILE A 147 -6.45 0.93 12.68
N ALA A 148 -7.64 1.23 12.17
CA ALA A 148 -8.40 0.32 11.32
C ALA A 148 -7.62 -0.07 10.05
N THR A 149 -6.94 0.90 9.42
CA THR A 149 -6.08 0.67 8.24
C THR A 149 -4.93 -0.28 8.57
N CYS A 150 -4.24 -0.06 9.69
CA CYS A 150 -3.11 -0.89 10.11
C CYS A 150 -3.54 -2.33 10.40
N LEU A 151 -4.67 -2.50 11.11
CA LEU A 151 -5.24 -3.82 11.40
C LEU A 151 -5.69 -4.53 10.12
N PHE A 152 -6.34 -3.80 9.21
CA PHE A 152 -6.78 -4.35 7.93
C PHE A 152 -5.59 -4.85 7.10
N LEU A 153 -4.56 -4.01 6.90
CA LEU A 153 -3.38 -4.38 6.13
C LEU A 153 -2.61 -5.54 6.76
N THR A 154 -2.49 -5.55 8.09
CA THR A 154 -1.89 -6.67 8.81
C THR A 154 -2.66 -7.96 8.56
N ALA A 155 -3.98 -7.95 8.67
CA ALA A 155 -4.78 -9.15 8.38
C ALA A 155 -4.77 -9.55 6.89
N ARG A 156 -4.57 -8.58 5.98
CA ARG A 156 -4.65 -8.79 4.53
C ARG A 156 -3.35 -9.35 3.92
N LEU A 157 -2.22 -8.96 4.49
CA LEU A 157 -0.89 -9.24 3.97
C LEU A 157 -0.61 -10.74 3.94
N GLN A 158 -0.30 -11.26 2.75
CA GLN A 158 0.09 -12.65 2.55
C GLN A 158 1.61 -12.71 2.37
N SER A 159 2.31 -12.98 3.47
CA SER A 159 3.79 -13.04 3.51
C SER A 159 4.34 -14.46 3.56
N VAL A 160 3.46 -15.46 3.73
CA VAL A 160 3.81 -16.87 3.68
C VAL A 160 3.03 -17.53 2.54
N ALA A 161 3.71 -18.28 1.68
CA ALA A 161 3.14 -18.95 0.50
C ALA A 161 2.02 -19.97 0.78
N LYS A 162 1.64 -20.18 2.05
CA LYS A 162 0.68 -21.19 2.50
C LYS A 162 -0.66 -20.66 3.00
N GLU A 163 -0.88 -19.34 3.06
CA GLU A 163 -2.10 -18.79 3.68
C GLU A 163 -3.34 -18.84 2.77
N VAL A 164 -3.18 -18.78 1.44
CA VAL A 164 -4.29 -18.95 0.47
C VAL A 164 -3.76 -19.65 -0.79
N ALA A 165 -4.21 -20.89 -1.04
CA ALA A 165 -3.72 -21.75 -2.14
C ALA A 165 -3.87 -21.17 -3.57
N THR A 166 -4.62 -20.08 -3.73
CA THR A 166 -4.95 -19.47 -5.02
C THR A 166 -4.19 -18.17 -5.31
N ARG A 167 -3.32 -17.70 -4.41
CA ARG A 167 -2.57 -16.43 -4.57
C ARG A 167 -1.12 -16.58 -4.09
N GLY A 168 -0.17 -16.08 -4.89
CA GLY A 168 1.24 -16.02 -4.51
C GLY A 168 1.50 -14.97 -3.42
N PRO A 169 2.60 -15.08 -2.66
CA PRO A 169 2.92 -14.11 -1.61
C PRO A 169 3.08 -12.70 -2.18
N ASP A 170 2.66 -11.69 -1.42
CA ASP A 170 2.69 -10.29 -1.84
C ASP A 170 4.12 -9.72 -1.95
N MET A 171 5.03 -10.29 -1.15
CA MET A 171 6.45 -9.93 -1.03
C MET A 171 7.21 -11.05 -0.32
N SER A 172 8.53 -10.91 -0.16
CA SER A 172 9.32 -11.83 0.66
C SER A 172 8.83 -11.87 2.12
N GLU A 173 9.10 -12.97 2.82
CA GLU A 173 8.69 -13.14 4.22
C GLU A 173 9.29 -12.04 5.12
N GLN A 174 10.56 -11.66 4.87
CA GLN A 174 11.24 -10.59 5.60
C GLN A 174 10.63 -9.22 5.29
N ALA A 175 10.29 -8.94 4.02
CA ALA A 175 9.60 -7.70 3.65
C ALA A 175 8.19 -7.63 4.30
N GLY A 176 7.51 -8.78 4.39
CA GLY A 176 6.24 -8.87 5.09
C GLY A 176 6.37 -8.60 6.59
N LEU A 177 7.41 -9.14 7.23
CA LEU A 177 7.69 -8.94 8.65
C LEU A 177 8.00 -7.47 8.97
N VAL A 178 8.81 -6.79 8.15
CA VAL A 178 9.09 -5.36 8.36
C VAL A 178 7.83 -4.51 8.18
N LEU A 179 7.00 -4.81 7.17
CA LEU A 179 5.75 -4.10 6.95
C LEU A 179 4.80 -4.26 8.15
N ARG A 180 4.64 -5.48 8.69
CA ARG A 180 3.86 -5.73 9.91
C ARG A 180 4.40 -4.96 11.11
N SER A 181 5.72 -4.92 11.27
CA SER A 181 6.36 -4.22 12.38
C SER A 181 6.09 -2.72 12.34
N VAL A 182 6.20 -2.11 11.14
CA VAL A 182 5.88 -0.69 10.94
C VAL A 182 4.39 -0.41 11.12
N LEU A 183 3.50 -1.27 10.61
CA LEU A 183 2.05 -1.13 10.83
C LEU A 183 1.69 -1.17 12.33
N SER A 184 2.30 -2.08 13.09
CA SER A 184 2.11 -2.16 14.54
C SER A 184 2.61 -0.91 15.26
N GLU A 185 3.78 -0.40 14.87
CA GLU A 185 4.33 0.85 15.42
C GLU A 185 3.40 2.03 15.14
N VAL A 186 2.95 2.20 13.89
CA VAL A 186 2.04 3.29 13.50
C VAL A 186 0.73 3.20 14.28
N ALA A 187 0.14 2.01 14.43
CA ALA A 187 -1.08 1.82 15.21
C ALA A 187 -0.91 2.16 16.70
N SER A 188 0.27 1.91 17.28
CA SER A 188 0.57 2.19 18.70
C SER A 188 0.76 3.67 19.03
N LEU A 189 0.93 4.51 18.02
CA LEU A 189 1.14 5.96 18.18
C LEU A 189 -0.16 6.78 18.07
N MET A 190 -1.29 6.10 17.89
CA MET A 190 -2.63 6.70 17.75
C MET A 190 -3.39 6.62 19.06
#